data_AF-A0A0V0IV94-F1
#
_entry.id   AF-A0A0V0IV94-F1
#
_cell.length_a   1.000
_cell.length_b   1.000
_cell.length_c   1.000
_cell.angle_alpha   90.00
_cell.angle_beta   90.00
_cell.angle_gamma   90.00
#
_symmetry.space_group_name_H-M   'P 1'
#
loop_
_entity.id
_entity.type
_entity.pdbx_description
1 polymer ?
#
loop_
_entity_poly.entity_id
_entity_poly.type
_entity_poly.pdbx_seq_one_letter_code
_entity_poly.pdbx_strand_id
1 'polypeptide(L)'
;MATAGKPASSSAPKPFDFSDDSVPKRVVLSIDQQRCCLEALEVFKDKRFSAPEKIRQEFMTLQATRMRASEMKSRCSMALNSANISKNRYTDVLPFDNNRVVLDPPARGYINASFIKISEDVSQFIATQGPLQHTFEDFWEMIIQHRCPVIVMLTQLFDNYKVFNCLNYQVSIVMLTRQDIPFLSSDRKKKIDIFCDKASDPKFAT
;
A
#
# COMPACT_ATOMS: atom_id res chain seq x y z
N MET A 1 60.52 16.60 -18.92
CA MET A 1 59.12 16.14 -19.13
C MET A 1 58.84 15.00 -18.14
N ALA A 2 57.61 14.96 -17.61
CA ALA A 2 57.05 13.98 -16.67
C ALA A 2 57.38 14.14 -15.17
N THR A 3 56.56 14.94 -14.48
CA THR A 3 56.29 14.83 -13.03
C THR A 3 55.26 13.71 -12.81
N ALA A 4 55.59 12.72 -12.00
CA ALA A 4 54.70 11.62 -11.63
C ALA A 4 53.57 12.12 -10.72
N GLY A 5 52.32 11.88 -11.14
CA GLY A 5 51.11 12.23 -10.38
C GLY A 5 50.90 11.32 -9.17
N LYS A 6 50.50 11.93 -8.04
CA LYS A 6 49.99 11.23 -6.85
C LYS A 6 48.73 10.40 -7.19
N PRO A 7 48.55 9.21 -6.61
CA PRO A 7 47.30 8.47 -6.77
C PRO A 7 46.20 9.15 -5.94
N ALA A 8 45.05 9.37 -6.57
CA ALA A 8 43.85 9.89 -5.93
C ALA A 8 43.31 8.87 -4.93
N SER A 9 43.11 9.29 -3.67
CA SER A 9 42.46 8.49 -2.64
C SER A 9 41.00 8.24 -3.02
N SER A 10 40.66 7.00 -3.38
CA SER A 10 39.28 6.57 -3.60
C SER A 10 38.56 6.53 -2.25
N SER A 11 37.76 7.55 -1.93
CA SER A 11 36.85 7.50 -0.80
C SER A 11 35.77 6.46 -1.07
N ALA A 12 35.76 5.37 -0.29
CA ALA A 12 34.68 4.39 -0.30
C ALA A 12 33.32 5.10 -0.09
N PRO A 13 32.25 4.66 -0.76
CA PRO A 13 30.94 5.26 -0.58
C PRO A 13 30.49 5.05 0.87
N LYS A 14 30.14 6.14 1.56
CA LYS A 14 29.64 6.07 2.93
C LYS A 14 28.39 5.16 2.98
N PRO A 15 28.25 4.32 4.02
CA PRO A 15 27.04 3.52 4.23
C PRO A 15 25.79 4.40 4.20
N PHE A 16 24.71 3.89 3.61
CA PHE A 16 23.41 4.53 3.64
C PHE A 16 22.91 4.60 5.09
N ASP A 17 22.76 5.81 5.60
CA ASP A 17 22.21 6.07 6.92
C ASP A 17 20.67 6.14 6.85
N PHE A 18 20.00 5.31 7.65
CA PHE A 18 18.54 5.25 7.74
C PHE A 18 17.98 6.16 8.85
N SER A 19 18.85 6.77 9.67
CA SER A 19 18.46 7.62 10.80
C SER A 19 18.08 9.02 10.31
N ASP A 20 16.85 9.17 9.81
CA ASP A 20 16.15 10.45 9.96
C ASP A 20 15.47 10.41 11.33
N ASP A 21 16.23 10.73 12.37
CA ASP A 21 15.79 10.82 13.77
C ASP A 21 14.96 12.10 14.02
N SER A 22 14.39 12.73 12.99
CA SER A 22 13.45 13.83 13.22
C SER A 22 12.22 13.29 13.94
N VAL A 23 12.17 13.56 15.26
CA VAL A 23 11.02 13.30 16.12
C VAL A 23 9.75 13.66 15.35
N PRO A 24 8.77 12.74 15.20
CA PRO A 24 7.55 13.03 14.46
C PRO A 24 6.97 14.34 14.96
N LYS A 25 6.91 15.35 14.09
CA LYS A 25 6.38 16.68 14.46
C LYS A 25 4.99 16.44 15.05
N ARG A 26 4.81 16.78 16.32
CA ARG A 26 3.53 16.65 17.00
C ARG A 26 2.49 17.37 16.14
N VAL A 27 1.46 16.66 15.72
CA VAL A 27 0.37 17.24 14.94
C VAL A 27 -0.34 18.25 15.85
N VAL A 28 -0.24 19.53 15.52
CA VAL A 28 -0.97 20.60 16.18
C VAL A 28 -2.30 20.75 15.46
N LEU A 29 -3.39 20.43 16.15
CA LEU A 29 -4.75 20.53 15.60
C LEU A 29 -5.29 21.94 15.83
N SER A 30 -6.02 22.46 14.84
CA SER A 30 -6.87 23.63 15.03
C SER A 30 -8.04 23.32 15.98
N ILE A 31 -8.67 24.35 16.54
CA ILE A 31 -9.83 24.22 17.44
C ILE A 31 -10.96 23.44 16.76
N ASP A 32 -11.25 23.73 15.49
CA ASP A 32 -12.29 23.02 14.74
C ASP A 32 -11.93 21.56 14.48
N GLN A 33 -10.68 21.27 14.10
CA GLN A 33 -10.22 19.88 13.95
C GLN A 33 -10.32 19.11 15.27
N GLN A 34 -9.92 19.74 16.39
CA GLN A 34 -10.01 19.12 17.71
C GLN A 34 -11.46 18.82 18.10
N ARG A 35 -12.39 19.76 17.86
CA ARG A 35 -13.82 19.55 18.08
C ARG A 35 -14.36 18.39 17.25
N CYS A 36 -14.09 18.37 15.94
CA CYS A 36 -14.52 17.28 15.07
C CYS A 36 -13.93 15.92 15.49
N CYS A 37 -12.66 15.88 15.92
CA CYS A 37 -12.04 14.65 16.43
C CYS A 37 -12.72 14.14 17.71
N LEU A 38 -13.09 15.03 18.63
CA LEU A 38 -13.79 14.67 19.86
C LEU A 38 -15.21 14.15 19.57
N GLU A 39 -15.96 14.84 18.69
CA GLU A 39 -17.27 14.39 18.24
C GLU A 39 -17.20 13.00 17.59
N ALA A 40 -16.24 12.79 16.67
CA ALA A 40 -16.03 11.49 16.04
C ALA A 40 -15.67 10.40 17.07
N LEU A 41 -14.83 10.72 18.05
CA LEU A 41 -14.43 9.78 19.10
C LEU A 41 -15.62 9.32 19.94
N GLU A 42 -16.53 10.22 20.31
CA GLU A 42 -17.74 9.85 21.05
C GLU A 42 -18.66 8.95 20.21
N VAL A 43 -18.79 9.21 18.91
CA VAL A 43 -19.53 8.31 18.00
C VAL A 43 -18.89 6.92 17.95
N PHE A 44 -17.56 6.82 17.86
CA PHE A 44 -16.87 5.53 17.84
C PHE A 44 -17.01 4.78 19.18
N LYS A 45 -16.95 5.49 20.31
CA LYS A 45 -17.18 4.90 21.64
C LYS A 45 -18.61 4.38 21.79
N ASP A 46 -19.62 5.17 21.38
CA ASP A 46 -21.02 4.75 21.41
C ASP A 46 -21.22 3.47 20.58
N LYS A 47 -20.71 3.45 19.34
CA LYS A 47 -20.79 2.27 18.48
C LYS A 47 -20.09 1.05 19.08
N ARG A 48 -18.97 1.24 19.79
CA ARG A 48 -18.20 0.13 20.36
C ARG A 48 -18.81 -0.42 21.65
N PHE A 49 -19.20 0.46 22.58
CA PHE A 49 -19.56 0.07 23.94
C PHE A 49 -21.07 0.08 24.20
N SER A 50 -21.80 1.07 23.67
CA SER A 50 -23.23 1.23 23.91
C SER A 50 -24.09 0.45 22.91
N ALA A 51 -23.63 0.34 21.66
CA ALA A 51 -24.42 -0.25 20.57
C ALA A 51 -23.57 -1.10 19.60
N PRO A 52 -22.87 -2.16 20.07
CA PRO A 52 -22.00 -3.00 19.25
C PRO A 52 -22.71 -3.65 18.05
N GLU A 53 -24.02 -3.91 18.17
CA GLU A 53 -24.85 -4.44 17.09
C GLU A 53 -24.93 -3.52 15.87
N LYS A 54 -24.76 -2.20 16.05
CA LYS A 54 -24.72 -1.24 14.92
C LYS A 54 -23.59 -1.57 13.95
N ILE A 55 -22.40 -1.92 14.47
CA ILE A 55 -21.25 -2.28 13.63
C ILE A 55 -21.58 -3.52 12.80
N ARG A 56 -22.15 -4.55 13.44
CA ARG A 56 -22.57 -5.77 12.75
C ARG A 56 -23.62 -5.47 11.69
N GLN A 57 -24.62 -4.65 12.00
CA GLN A 57 -25.70 -4.30 11.07
C GLN A 57 -25.18 -3.52 9.86
N GLU A 58 -24.33 -2.50 10.08
CA GLU A 58 -23.68 -1.75 9.00
C GLU A 58 -22.84 -2.67 8.10
N PHE A 59 -22.09 -3.61 8.69
CA PHE A 59 -21.34 -4.60 7.94
C PHE A 59 -22.25 -5.53 7.12
N MET A 60 -23.38 -5.98 7.69
CA MET A 60 -24.36 -6.79 6.95
C MET A 60 -24.96 -6.03 5.76
N THR A 61 -25.19 -4.73 5.89
CA THR A 61 -25.63 -3.89 4.76
C THR A 61 -24.58 -3.87 3.64
N LEU A 62 -23.29 -3.73 3.96
CA LEU A 62 -22.22 -3.81 2.97
C LEU A 62 -22.15 -5.19 2.29
N GLN A 63 -22.37 -6.27 3.05
CA GLN A 63 -22.40 -7.62 2.51
C GLN A 63 -23.61 -7.83 1.59
N ALA A 64 -24.76 -7.24 1.91
CA ALA A 64 -25.96 -7.30 1.08
C ALA A 64 -25.79 -6.51 -0.24
N THR A 65 -24.95 -5.48 -0.27
CA THR A 65 -24.61 -4.71 -1.48
C THR A 65 -23.36 -5.21 -2.18
N ARG A 66 -22.78 -6.34 -1.74
CA ARG A 66 -21.64 -6.97 -2.40
C ARG A 66 -21.98 -7.27 -3.85
N MET A 67 -21.06 -6.94 -4.74
CA MET A 67 -21.22 -7.24 -6.17
C MET A 67 -21.45 -8.73 -6.40
N ARG A 68 -22.33 -9.01 -7.36
CA ARG A 68 -22.62 -10.38 -7.77
C ARG A 68 -21.59 -10.88 -8.77
N ALA A 69 -21.43 -12.21 -8.86
CA ALA A 69 -20.53 -12.84 -9.82
C ALA A 69 -20.85 -12.46 -11.28
N SER A 70 -22.12 -12.24 -11.61
CA SER A 70 -22.55 -11.77 -12.93
C SER A 70 -22.02 -10.37 -13.28
N GLU A 71 -21.93 -9.48 -12.29
CA GLU A 71 -21.41 -8.11 -12.44
C GLU A 71 -19.88 -8.09 -12.46
N MET A 72 -19.23 -9.03 -11.76
CA MET A 72 -17.78 -9.15 -11.75
C MET A 72 -17.20 -9.35 -13.16
N LYS A 73 -17.88 -10.12 -14.02
CA LYS A 73 -17.41 -10.38 -15.39
C LYS A 73 -17.33 -9.13 -16.25
N SER A 74 -18.29 -8.21 -16.12
CA SER A 74 -18.31 -6.98 -16.90
C SER A 74 -17.42 -5.88 -16.32
N ARG A 75 -17.23 -5.87 -14.98
CA ARG A 75 -16.46 -4.83 -14.30
C ARG A 75 -14.97 -5.14 -14.14
N CYS A 76 -14.57 -6.39 -14.31
CA CYS A 76 -13.18 -6.86 -14.15
C CYS A 76 -12.71 -7.61 -15.42
N SER A 77 -13.15 -7.18 -16.60
CA SER A 77 -12.92 -7.89 -17.86
C SER A 77 -11.43 -8.02 -18.20
N MET A 78 -10.62 -7.00 -17.87
CA MET A 78 -9.17 -7.03 -18.10
C MET A 78 -8.47 -8.03 -17.19
N ALA A 79 -8.91 -8.14 -15.94
CA ALA A 79 -8.38 -9.09 -14.97
C ALA A 79 -8.75 -10.55 -15.33
N LEU A 80 -9.90 -10.75 -15.97
CA LEU A 80 -10.41 -12.04 -16.42
C LEU A 80 -9.95 -12.47 -17.82
N ASN A 81 -9.18 -11.62 -18.50
CA ASN A 81 -8.59 -11.98 -19.80
C ASN A 81 -7.62 -13.17 -19.62
N SER A 82 -7.65 -14.15 -20.53
CA SER A 82 -6.80 -15.35 -20.48
C SER A 82 -5.31 -15.05 -20.34
N ALA A 83 -4.83 -13.92 -20.89
CA ALA A 83 -3.45 -13.49 -20.74
C ALA A 83 -3.09 -13.00 -19.31
N ASN A 84 -4.08 -12.60 -18.52
CA ASN A 84 -3.92 -11.94 -17.22
C ASN A 84 -4.37 -12.78 -16.03
N ILE A 85 -5.17 -13.84 -16.24
CA ILE A 85 -5.68 -14.69 -15.15
C ILE A 85 -4.55 -15.20 -14.25
N SER A 86 -3.41 -15.60 -14.83
CA SER A 86 -2.25 -16.09 -14.09
C SER A 86 -1.55 -15.02 -13.26
N LYS A 87 -1.81 -13.73 -13.50
CA LYS A 87 -1.25 -12.60 -12.74
C LYS A 87 -2.08 -12.27 -11.49
N ASN A 88 -3.23 -12.90 -11.30
CA ASN A 88 -4.09 -12.76 -10.12
C ASN A 88 -3.75 -13.81 -9.07
N ARG A 89 -3.57 -13.37 -7.83
CA ARG A 89 -3.36 -14.29 -6.70
C ARG A 89 -4.63 -15.05 -6.33
N TYR A 90 -5.77 -14.38 -6.40
CA TYR A 90 -7.09 -14.95 -6.13
C TYR A 90 -8.02 -14.69 -7.30
N THR A 91 -8.89 -15.66 -7.61
CA THR A 91 -9.83 -15.59 -8.73
C THR A 91 -11.01 -14.65 -8.44
N ASP A 92 -11.28 -14.36 -7.17
CA ASP A 92 -12.40 -13.54 -6.70
C ASP A 92 -11.98 -12.18 -6.13
N VAL A 93 -10.68 -11.86 -6.16
CA VAL A 93 -10.12 -10.55 -5.78
C VAL A 93 -9.46 -9.91 -7.00
N LEU A 94 -10.27 -9.17 -7.76
CA LEU A 94 -9.87 -8.59 -9.04
C LEU A 94 -10.05 -7.06 -9.03
N PRO A 95 -9.16 -6.28 -9.65
CA PRO A 95 -9.32 -4.85 -9.76
C PRO A 95 -10.45 -4.53 -10.75
N PHE A 96 -11.16 -3.41 -10.54
CA PHE A 96 -12.14 -2.95 -11.51
C PHE A 96 -11.48 -2.28 -12.70
N ASP A 97 -12.04 -2.47 -13.89
CA ASP A 97 -11.55 -1.87 -15.12
C ASP A 97 -11.53 -0.34 -15.06
N ASN A 98 -12.45 0.27 -14.28
CA ASN A 98 -12.59 1.73 -14.20
C ASN A 98 -11.56 2.41 -13.27
N ASN A 99 -10.92 1.67 -12.36
CA ASN A 99 -9.93 2.23 -11.44
C ASN A 99 -8.66 1.38 -11.30
N ARG A 100 -8.46 0.36 -12.15
CA ARG A 100 -7.23 -0.41 -12.17
C ARG A 100 -6.03 0.44 -12.55
N VAL A 101 -4.87 0.03 -12.06
CA VAL A 101 -3.59 0.57 -12.54
C VAL A 101 -3.25 -0.06 -13.91
N VAL A 102 -2.70 0.75 -14.81
CA VAL A 102 -2.27 0.33 -16.15
C VAL A 102 -0.80 0.64 -16.31
N LEU A 103 0.03 -0.37 -16.60
CA LEU A 103 1.46 -0.17 -16.84
C LEU A 103 1.73 0.21 -18.30
N ASP A 104 2.73 1.07 -18.51
CA ASP A 104 3.24 1.49 -19.82
C ASP A 104 4.55 0.73 -20.16
N PRO A 105 4.72 0.07 -21.33
CA PRO A 105 3.78 -0.01 -22.44
C PRO A 105 2.56 -0.90 -22.15
N PRO A 106 1.36 -0.53 -22.65
CA PRO A 106 0.10 -1.25 -22.39
C PRO A 106 0.10 -2.72 -22.82
N ALA A 107 1.00 -3.12 -23.72
CA ALA A 107 1.13 -4.51 -24.20
C ALA A 107 1.50 -5.51 -23.07
N ARG A 108 2.08 -5.02 -21.96
CA ARG A 108 2.29 -5.78 -20.71
C ARG A 108 1.40 -5.28 -19.55
N GLY A 109 0.50 -4.34 -19.85
CA GLY A 109 -0.09 -3.33 -18.96
C GLY A 109 -1.12 -3.78 -17.93
N TYR A 110 -1.08 -5.05 -17.50
CA TYR A 110 -1.91 -5.55 -16.42
C TYR A 110 -1.11 -5.86 -15.17
N ILE A 111 -1.53 -5.26 -14.07
CA ILE A 111 -1.19 -5.61 -12.71
C ILE A 111 -2.48 -5.60 -11.88
N ASN A 112 -2.60 -6.51 -10.91
CA ASN A 112 -3.73 -6.54 -9.99
C ASN A 112 -3.56 -5.44 -8.93
N ALA A 113 -3.95 -4.23 -9.30
CA ALA A 113 -3.90 -3.04 -8.44
C ALA A 113 -5.00 -2.05 -8.83
N SER A 114 -5.50 -1.30 -7.85
CA SER A 114 -6.56 -0.31 -8.01
C SER A 114 -6.21 1.01 -7.34
N PHE A 115 -6.51 2.12 -8.00
CA PHE A 115 -6.50 3.44 -7.38
C PHE A 115 -7.69 3.58 -6.42
N ILE A 116 -7.41 3.96 -5.19
CA ILE A 116 -8.40 4.31 -4.16
C ILE A 116 -8.29 5.81 -3.89
N LYS A 117 -9.38 6.54 -4.15
CA LYS A 117 -9.49 7.97 -3.87
C LYS A 117 -10.58 8.15 -2.82
N ILE A 118 -10.25 8.74 -1.67
CA ILE A 118 -11.19 8.98 -0.58
C ILE A 118 -11.95 10.30 -0.80
N SER A 119 -11.25 11.36 -1.19
CA SER A 119 -11.83 12.64 -1.62
C SER A 119 -10.82 13.40 -2.51
N GLU A 120 -11.18 14.58 -2.99
CA GLU A 120 -10.27 15.40 -3.81
C GLU A 120 -9.08 15.95 -3.00
N ASP A 121 -9.30 16.26 -1.73
CA ASP A 121 -8.30 16.83 -0.83
C ASP A 121 -7.56 15.79 0.03
N VAL A 122 -7.93 14.50 -0.07
CA VAL A 122 -7.36 13.41 0.72
C VAL A 122 -6.51 12.50 -0.15
N SER A 123 -5.45 11.96 0.46
CA SER A 123 -4.48 11.04 -0.14
C SER A 123 -5.11 10.03 -1.12
N GLN A 124 -4.42 9.84 -2.24
CA GLN A 124 -4.67 8.74 -3.16
C GLN A 124 -3.85 7.52 -2.74
N PHE A 125 -4.42 6.33 -2.88
CA PHE A 125 -3.75 5.07 -2.56
C PHE A 125 -3.76 4.15 -3.77
N ILE A 126 -2.78 3.25 -3.83
CA ILE A 126 -2.83 2.09 -4.72
C ILE A 126 -2.98 0.86 -3.83
N ALA A 127 -4.15 0.24 -3.87
CA ALA A 127 -4.38 -1.06 -3.25
C ALA A 127 -3.95 -2.14 -4.25
N THR A 128 -3.06 -3.05 -3.87
CA THR A 128 -2.60 -4.14 -4.73
C THR A 128 -2.46 -5.46 -3.95
N GLN A 129 -2.56 -6.57 -4.68
CA GLN A 129 -2.21 -7.87 -4.10
C GLN A 129 -0.70 -7.93 -3.78
N GLY A 130 -0.29 -8.89 -2.95
CA GLY A 130 1.13 -9.23 -2.87
C GLY A 130 1.65 -9.75 -4.20
N PRO A 131 2.79 -9.23 -4.69
CA PRO A 131 3.36 -9.65 -5.96
C PRO A 131 3.59 -11.17 -5.96
N LEU A 132 3.30 -11.78 -7.10
CA LEU A 132 3.64 -13.17 -7.39
C LEU A 132 5.08 -13.20 -7.91
N GLN A 133 5.70 -14.39 -7.92
CA GLN A 133 7.07 -14.53 -8.39
C GLN A 133 7.26 -13.98 -9.82
N HIS A 134 6.28 -14.18 -10.70
CA HIS A 134 6.31 -13.69 -12.09
C HIS A 134 5.68 -12.31 -12.28
N THR A 135 5.26 -11.62 -11.21
CA THR A 135 4.74 -10.24 -11.27
C THR A 135 5.55 -9.25 -10.45
N PHE A 136 6.73 -9.64 -9.95
CA PHE A 136 7.64 -8.74 -9.24
C PHE A 136 8.12 -7.56 -10.11
N GLU A 137 8.44 -7.81 -11.38
CA GLU A 137 8.85 -6.75 -12.30
C GLU A 137 7.70 -5.76 -12.53
N ASP A 138 6.49 -6.26 -12.79
CA ASP A 138 5.28 -5.46 -12.94
C ASP A 138 5.01 -4.58 -11.70
N PHE A 139 5.25 -5.12 -10.50
CA PHE A 139 5.07 -4.39 -9.24
C PHE A 139 6.06 -3.23 -9.07
N TRP A 140 7.35 -3.46 -9.35
CA TRP A 140 8.35 -2.39 -9.28
C TRP A 140 8.19 -1.36 -10.39
N GLU A 141 7.79 -1.79 -11.59
CA GLU A 141 7.46 -0.89 -12.68
C GLU A 141 6.31 0.05 -12.26
N MET A 142 5.26 -0.49 -11.64
CA MET A 142 4.16 0.30 -11.09
C MET A 142 4.65 1.38 -10.11
N ILE A 143 5.53 1.00 -9.17
CA ILE A 143 6.09 1.90 -8.16
C ILE A 143 6.89 3.03 -8.82
N ILE A 144 7.69 2.71 -9.83
CA ILE A 144 8.52 3.68 -10.54
C ILE A 144 7.64 4.63 -11.36
N GLN A 145 6.68 4.11 -12.12
CA GLN A 145 5.77 4.90 -12.96
C GLN A 145 4.92 5.86 -12.12
N HIS A 146 4.36 5.37 -11.01
CA HIS A 146 3.51 6.18 -10.13
C HIS A 146 4.28 6.94 -9.05
N ARG A 147 5.60 6.82 -9.02
CA ARG A 147 6.50 7.50 -8.07
C ARG A 147 6.06 7.31 -6.62
N CYS A 148 5.69 6.09 -6.25
CA CYS A 148 5.21 5.77 -4.91
C CYS A 148 6.33 6.04 -3.87
N PRO A 149 6.15 6.97 -2.92
CA PRO A 149 7.18 7.27 -1.92
C PRO A 149 7.19 6.24 -0.79
N VAL A 150 6.07 5.57 -0.53
CA VAL A 150 5.89 4.68 0.63
C VAL A 150 5.12 3.42 0.26
N ILE A 151 5.61 2.28 0.74
CA ILE A 151 4.95 0.98 0.63
C ILE A 151 4.56 0.52 2.03
N VAL A 152 3.27 0.26 2.26
CA VAL A 152 2.77 -0.32 3.52
C VAL A 152 2.35 -1.76 3.28
N MET A 153 3.06 -2.68 3.93
CA MET A 153 2.79 -4.11 3.93
C MET A 153 2.09 -4.50 5.23
N LEU A 154 0.84 -4.92 5.12
CA LEU A 154 -0.02 -5.25 6.27
C LEU A 154 0.04 -6.73 6.66
N THR A 155 0.91 -7.53 6.05
CA THR A 155 0.94 -8.98 6.27
C THR A 155 2.38 -9.47 6.48
N GLN A 156 2.52 -10.52 7.29
CA GLN A 156 3.82 -11.13 7.56
C GLN A 156 4.26 -12.01 6.39
N LEU A 157 5.57 -12.11 6.18
CA LEU A 157 6.17 -12.95 5.13
C LEU A 157 6.22 -14.44 5.50
N PHE A 158 5.94 -14.80 6.76
CA PHE A 158 5.99 -16.16 7.24
C PHE A 158 4.87 -16.39 8.24
N ASP A 159 4.02 -17.38 7.97
CA ASP A 159 3.23 -18.02 9.01
C ASP A 159 4.16 -19.05 9.67
N ASN A 160 4.35 -18.94 10.98
CA ASN A 160 5.27 -19.80 11.71
C ASN A 160 4.85 -21.27 11.49
N TYR A 161 5.82 -22.15 11.24
CA TYR A 161 5.69 -23.61 11.02
C TYR A 161 5.26 -24.11 9.63
N LYS A 162 5.95 -23.69 8.56
CA LYS A 162 6.39 -24.57 7.44
C LYS A 162 7.21 -23.77 6.43
N VAL A 163 8.49 -24.12 6.29
CA VAL A 163 9.35 -23.58 5.22
C VAL A 163 9.07 -24.37 3.93
N PHE A 164 9.10 -23.64 2.81
CA PHE A 164 8.93 -24.05 1.40
C PHE A 164 7.49 -24.23 0.90
N ASN A 165 6.85 -23.09 0.60
CA ASN A 165 6.44 -22.73 -0.75
C ASN A 165 6.09 -21.23 -0.76
N CYS A 166 6.66 -20.46 -1.70
CA CYS A 166 6.44 -19.02 -1.86
C CYS A 166 5.00 -18.63 -2.31
N LEU A 167 3.98 -19.39 -1.88
CA LEU A 167 2.65 -19.40 -2.49
C LEU A 167 1.51 -19.16 -1.50
N ASN A 168 1.74 -19.23 -0.18
CA ASN A 168 0.70 -18.93 0.81
C ASN A 168 0.90 -17.55 1.43
N TYR A 169 0.75 -16.54 0.60
CA TYR A 169 0.80 -15.14 0.98
C TYR A 169 -0.60 -14.55 0.82
N GLN A 170 -1.41 -14.49 1.89
CA GLN A 170 -2.53 -13.55 1.91
C GLN A 170 -1.89 -12.18 2.03
N VAL A 171 -1.85 -11.42 0.94
CA VAL A 171 -1.19 -10.11 0.94
C VAL A 171 -2.12 -9.13 0.27
N SER A 172 -2.58 -8.18 1.08
CA SER A 172 -3.03 -6.88 0.63
C SER A 172 -1.91 -5.90 0.95
N ILE A 173 -1.18 -5.44 -0.06
CA ILE A 173 -0.26 -4.30 0.08
C ILE A 173 -1.09 -3.06 -0.18
N VAL A 174 -1.05 -2.11 0.75
CA VAL A 174 -1.60 -0.77 0.53
C VAL A 174 -0.42 0.15 0.27
N MET A 175 -0.24 0.58 -0.97
CA MET A 175 0.74 1.61 -1.30
C MET A 175 0.14 2.99 -1.11
N LEU A 176 0.89 3.86 -0.43
CA LEU A 176 0.51 5.26 -0.25
C LEU A 176 1.14 6.05 -1.40
N THR A 177 0.31 6.57 -2.30
CA THR A 177 0.74 7.53 -3.32
C THR A 177 0.31 8.92 -2.87
N ARG A 178 1.05 9.55 -1.95
CA ARG A 178 0.82 10.97 -1.67
C ARG A 178 1.68 11.80 -2.62
N GLN A 179 1.07 12.40 -3.64
CA GLN A 179 1.74 13.33 -4.55
C GLN A 179 2.12 14.66 -3.84
N ASP A 180 1.46 14.99 -2.73
CA ASP A 180 1.62 16.28 -2.03
C ASP A 180 2.39 16.20 -0.70
N ILE A 181 3.43 15.38 -0.58
CA ILE A 181 4.41 15.63 0.49
C ILE A 181 5.28 16.79 -0.02
N PRO A 182 5.20 18.02 0.55
CA PRO A 182 6.21 19.02 0.25
C PRO A 182 7.53 18.45 0.75
N PHE A 183 8.39 18.11 -0.19
CA PHE A 183 9.72 17.60 0.03
C PHE A 183 10.55 18.71 0.70
N LEU A 184 10.40 18.85 2.01
CA LEU A 184 11.23 19.72 2.84
C LEU A 184 12.58 19.04 3.07
N SER A 185 13.37 18.89 2.01
CA SER A 185 14.82 18.71 2.11
C SER A 185 15.44 18.85 0.73
N SER A 186 16.51 19.65 0.64
CA SER A 186 17.21 19.96 -0.62
C SER A 186 18.08 18.80 -1.15
N ASP A 187 18.01 17.60 -0.56
CA ASP A 187 18.89 16.49 -0.90
C ASP A 187 18.28 15.47 -1.87
N ARG A 188 18.84 15.44 -3.08
CA ARG A 188 18.49 14.56 -4.19
C ARG A 188 18.91 13.11 -3.96
N LYS A 189 18.17 12.37 -3.12
CA LYS A 189 18.11 10.90 -3.16
C LYS A 189 16.65 10.44 -2.99
N LYS A 190 16.08 9.83 -4.03
CA LYS A 190 14.73 9.23 -4.01
C LYS A 190 14.74 8.02 -3.09
N LYS A 191 14.38 8.19 -1.81
CA LYS A 191 14.22 7.09 -0.85
C LYS A 191 12.78 6.58 -0.92
N ILE A 192 12.60 5.26 -1.02
CA ILE A 192 11.30 4.60 -0.86
C ILE A 192 11.30 4.00 0.54
N ASP A 193 10.34 4.37 1.36
CA ASP A 193 10.20 3.81 2.71
C ASP A 193 9.24 2.60 2.68
N ILE A 194 9.67 1.48 3.27
CA ILE A 194 8.89 0.24 3.34
C ILE A 194 8.54 -0.02 4.81
N PHE A 195 7.25 -0.04 5.11
CA PHE A 195 6.74 -0.34 6.45
C PHE A 195 6.05 -1.70 6.45
N CYS A 196 6.48 -2.58 7.35
CA CYS A 196 5.79 -3.85 7.62
C CYS A 196 5.15 -3.77 9.00
N ASP A 197 3.83 -3.96 9.08
CA ASP A 197 3.16 -4.05 10.37
C ASP A 197 3.52 -5.38 11.05
N LYS A 198 4.07 -5.31 12.26
CA LYS A 198 4.28 -6.48 13.13
C LYS A 198 3.03 -6.70 13.97
N ALA A 199 1.89 -6.95 13.34
CA ALA A 199 0.66 -7.25 14.06
C ALA A 199 0.71 -8.69 14.62
N SER A 200 1.38 -8.88 15.76
CA SER A 200 1.27 -10.03 16.66
C SER A 200 1.95 -9.69 18.00
N ASP A 201 1.36 -8.77 18.79
CA ASP A 201 1.66 -8.73 20.23
C ASP A 201 0.59 -9.60 20.94
N PRO A 202 0.94 -10.76 21.51
CA PRO A 202 -0.02 -11.72 22.08
C PRO A 202 -0.76 -11.21 23.34
N LYS A 203 -0.60 -9.94 23.71
CA LYS A 203 -1.18 -9.35 24.92
C LYS A 203 -2.67 -8.97 24.84
N PHE A 204 -3.31 -9.13 23.67
CA PHE A 204 -4.72 -8.78 23.49
C PHE A 204 -5.60 -9.92 22.94
N ALA A 205 -5.11 -11.17 23.00
CA ALA A 205 -5.91 -12.35 22.72
C ALA A 205 -6.37 -13.01 24.03
N THR A 206 -7.42 -12.46 24.64
CA THR A 206 -8.26 -13.11 25.67
C THR A 206 -9.66 -12.55 25.58
#